data_AF-A0ABD6E7X0-F1
#
_entry.id   AF-A0ABD6E7X0-F1
#
_cell.length_a   1.000
_cell.length_b   1.000
_cell.length_c   1.000
_cell.angle_alpha   90.00
_cell.angle_beta   90.00
_cell.angle_gamma   90.00
#
_symmetry.space_group_name_H-M   'P 1'
#
loop_
_entity.id
_entity.type
_entity.pdbx_description
1 polymer ?
#
loop_
_entity_poly.entity_id
_entity_poly.type
_entity_poly.pdbx_seq_one_letter_code
_entity_poly.pdbx_strand_id
1 'polypeptide(L)'
;MKDKILQDIKKWYENQKENPDISDFVDLVINKTTNSIFDTVKKELENEFTIGNLEHPFIISSEYYLELKLKEIKKKFIDNYYQNKLDYKKDEEEDGSF
;
A
#
# COMPACT_ATOMS: atom_id res chain seq x y z
N MET A 1 6.30 0.41 3.63
CA MET A 1 4.85 0.25 3.92
C MET A 1 4.44 -1.22 3.88
N LYS A 2 4.67 -1.92 2.75
CA LYS A 2 4.57 -3.39 2.64
C LYS A 2 5.31 -4.11 3.78
N ASP A 3 6.56 -3.74 4.06
CA ASP A 3 7.35 -4.41 5.10
C ASP A 3 6.78 -4.22 6.50
N LYS A 4 6.17 -3.05 6.76
CA LYS A 4 5.49 -2.77 8.04
C LYS A 4 4.24 -3.63 8.20
N ILE A 5 3.44 -3.76 7.14
CA ILE A 5 2.25 -4.64 7.14
C ILE A 5 2.68 -6.10 7.32
N LEU A 6 3.73 -6.53 6.62
CA LEU A 6 4.25 -7.90 6.71
C LEU A 6 4.80 -8.21 8.10
N GLN A 7 5.53 -7.28 8.72
CA GLN A 7 6.02 -7.41 10.10
C GLN A 7 4.87 -7.46 11.11
N ASP A 8 3.86 -6.61 10.96
CA ASP A 8 2.68 -6.60 11.85
C ASP A 8 1.91 -7.94 11.76
N ILE A 9 1.75 -8.49 10.55
CA ILE A 9 1.10 -9.78 10.32
C ILE A 9 1.92 -10.94 10.92
N LYS A 10 3.25 -10.93 10.71
CA LYS A 10 4.14 -11.95 11.29
C LYS A 10 4.06 -11.95 12.82
N LYS A 11 4.13 -10.76 13.44
CA LYS A 11 3.95 -10.62 14.89
C LYS A 11 2.58 -11.09 15.36
N TRP A 12 1.52 -10.79 14.62
CA TRP A 12 0.20 -11.28 14.97
C TRP A 12 0.14 -12.80 14.95
N TYR A 13 0.70 -13.44 13.91
CA TYR A 13 0.74 -14.90 13.76
C TYR A 13 1.56 -15.59 14.85
N GLU A 14 2.73 -15.05 15.20
CA GLU A 14 3.59 -15.56 16.29
C GLU A 14 2.92 -15.55 17.66
N ASN A 15 1.91 -14.69 17.85
CA ASN A 15 1.17 -14.55 19.11
C ASN A 15 -0.12 -15.37 19.16
N GLN A 16 -0.40 -16.19 18.14
CA GLN A 16 -1.60 -17.04 18.12
C GLN A 16 -1.37 -18.34 18.90
N LYS A 17 -2.41 -18.82 19.58
CA LYS A 17 -2.43 -20.18 20.13
C LYS A 17 -2.50 -21.20 18.98
N GLU A 18 -2.21 -22.48 19.25
CA GLU A 18 -2.32 -23.55 18.25
C GLU A 18 -3.66 -23.44 17.49
N ASN A 19 -3.56 -23.20 16.18
CA ASN A 19 -4.65 -23.05 15.21
C ASN A 19 -5.34 -21.67 15.16
N PRO A 20 -4.68 -20.64 14.59
CA PRO A 20 -5.31 -19.34 14.33
C PRO A 20 -6.43 -19.43 13.29
N ASP A 21 -7.47 -18.61 13.48
CA ASP A 21 -8.56 -18.49 12.52
C ASP A 21 -8.09 -17.76 11.24
N ILE A 22 -8.40 -18.34 10.09
CA ILE A 22 -8.11 -17.77 8.77
C ILE A 22 -8.92 -16.49 8.56
N SER A 23 -10.14 -16.41 9.10
CA SER A 23 -10.98 -15.21 9.01
C SER A 23 -10.30 -14.01 9.67
N ASP A 24 -9.77 -14.20 10.89
CA ASP A 24 -9.07 -13.16 11.63
C ASP A 24 -7.82 -12.67 10.89
N PHE A 25 -7.10 -13.59 10.25
CA PHE A 25 -5.96 -13.25 9.40
C PHE A 25 -6.38 -12.40 8.20
N VAL A 26 -7.42 -12.82 7.48
CA VAL A 26 -7.93 -12.10 6.30
C VAL A 26 -8.38 -10.69 6.68
N ASP A 27 -9.16 -10.57 7.76
CA ASP A 27 -9.63 -9.28 8.26
C ASP A 27 -8.47 -8.38 8.69
N LEU A 28 -7.46 -8.92 9.35
CA LEU A 28 -6.27 -8.17 9.72
C LEU A 28 -5.54 -7.62 8.49
N VAL A 29 -5.31 -8.46 7.47
CA VAL A 29 -4.62 -8.08 6.24
C VAL A 29 -5.40 -6.98 5.51
N ILE A 30 -6.72 -7.16 5.37
CA ILE A 30 -7.60 -6.17 4.71
C ILE A 30 -7.57 -4.86 5.47
N ASN A 31 -7.80 -4.88 6.79
CA ASN A 31 -7.85 -3.66 7.61
C ASN A 31 -6.52 -2.90 7.59
N LYS A 32 -5.39 -3.60 7.75
CA LYS A 32 -4.06 -2.98 7.70
C LYS A 32 -3.78 -2.37 6.33
N THR A 33 -4.12 -3.07 5.26
CA THR A 33 -3.92 -2.58 3.89
C THR A 33 -4.79 -1.36 3.61
N THR A 34 -6.07 -1.41 3.95
CA THR A 34 -7.02 -0.31 3.77
C THR A 34 -6.61 0.94 4.55
N ASN A 35 -6.28 0.81 5.83
CA ASN A 35 -5.80 1.93 6.65
C ASN A 35 -4.55 2.57 6.04
N SER A 36 -3.63 1.73 5.58
CA SER A 36 -2.39 2.15 4.96
C SER A 36 -2.63 2.92 3.65
N ILE A 37 -3.59 2.51 2.82
CA ILE A 37 -3.98 3.24 1.61
C ILE A 37 -4.61 4.59 1.98
N PHE A 38 -5.54 4.62 2.93
CA PHE A 38 -6.19 5.85 3.35
C PHE A 38 -5.22 6.86 3.97
N ASP A 39 -4.23 6.41 4.73
CA ASP A 39 -3.17 7.27 5.26
C ASP A 39 -2.38 7.95 4.13
N THR A 40 -2.11 7.23 3.03
CA THR A 40 -1.45 7.81 1.85
C THR A 40 -2.35 8.82 1.15
N VAL A 41 -3.62 8.49 0.91
CA VAL A 41 -4.60 9.41 0.31
C VAL A 41 -4.66 10.71 1.12
N LYS A 42 -4.80 10.59 2.44
CA LYS A 42 -4.87 11.74 3.33
C LYS A 42 -3.62 12.61 3.24
N LYS A 43 -2.43 12.01 3.28
CA LYS A 43 -1.16 12.75 3.18
C LYS A 43 -1.00 13.48 1.84
N GLU A 44 -1.36 12.84 0.73
CA GLU A 44 -1.27 13.48 -0.59
C GLU A 44 -2.25 14.65 -0.69
N LEU A 45 -3.48 14.49 -0.22
CA LEU A 45 -4.47 15.57 -0.15
C LEU A 45 -4.02 16.73 0.74
N GLU A 46 -3.49 16.46 1.93
CA GLU A 46 -2.95 17.48 2.82
C GLU A 46 -1.79 18.24 2.17
N ASN A 47 -0.92 17.54 1.45
CA ASN A 47 0.18 18.16 0.72
C ASN A 47 -0.32 19.03 -0.43
N GLU A 48 -1.23 18.52 -1.27
CA GLU A 48 -1.84 19.26 -2.40
C GLU A 48 -2.58 20.52 -1.93
N PHE A 49 -3.30 20.42 -0.82
CA PHE A 49 -3.94 21.57 -0.18
C PHE A 49 -2.92 22.60 0.28
N THR A 50 -1.82 22.16 0.91
CA THR A 50 -0.77 23.05 1.45
C THR A 50 -0.01 23.79 0.34
N ILE A 51 0.26 23.12 -0.78
CA ILE A 51 0.96 23.75 -1.93
C ILE A 51 0.02 24.62 -2.80
N GLY A 52 -1.29 24.66 -2.48
CA GLY A 52 -2.27 25.46 -3.21
C GLY A 52 -2.55 24.98 -4.64
N ASN A 53 -2.18 23.73 -4.95
CA ASN A 53 -2.29 23.16 -6.28
C ASN A 53 -2.88 21.75 -6.13
N LEU A 54 -4.21 21.65 -6.22
CA LEU A 54 -4.82 20.35 -6.45
C LEU A 54 -4.36 19.86 -7.83
N GLU A 55 -3.77 18.67 -7.89
CA GLU A 55 -3.18 18.12 -9.13
C GLU A 55 -4.22 17.94 -10.25
N HIS A 56 -5.50 17.85 -9.88
CA HIS A 56 -6.61 17.86 -10.82
C HIS A 56 -7.34 19.21 -10.78
N PRO A 57 -7.63 19.79 -11.96
CA PRO A 57 -8.31 21.09 -12.05
C PRO A 57 -9.65 21.06 -11.30
N PHE A 58 -9.88 22.06 -10.46
CA PHE A 58 -11.02 22.26 -9.54
C PHE A 58 -12.43 22.17 -10.17
N ILE A 59 -12.56 22.02 -11.50
CA ILE A 59 -13.83 21.90 -12.22
C ILE A 59 -14.23 20.41 -12.34
N ILE A 60 -14.14 19.67 -11.24
CA ILE A 60 -14.66 18.31 -11.12
C ILE A 60 -15.35 18.13 -9.76
N SER A 61 -16.31 17.22 -9.67
CA SER A 61 -16.93 16.91 -8.37
C SER A 61 -15.89 16.34 -7.41
N SER A 62 -16.05 16.59 -6.12
CA SER A 62 -15.18 16.03 -5.07
C SER A 62 -15.15 14.50 -5.12
N GLU A 63 -16.26 13.86 -5.48
CA GLU A 63 -16.37 12.42 -5.65
C GLU A 63 -15.47 11.91 -6.79
N TYR A 64 -15.53 12.58 -7.95
CA TYR A 64 -14.72 12.19 -9.11
C TYR A 64 -13.23 12.47 -8.86
N TYR A 65 -12.91 13.57 -8.18
CA TYR A 65 -11.54 13.85 -7.75
C TYR A 65 -10.99 12.73 -6.86
N LEU A 66 -11.78 12.28 -5.86
CA LEU A 66 -11.35 11.20 -4.97
C LEU A 66 -11.17 9.88 -5.73
N GLU A 67 -12.03 9.59 -6.70
CA GLU A 67 -11.89 8.42 -7.57
C GLU A 67 -10.57 8.46 -8.36
N LEU A 68 -10.22 9.60 -8.95
CA LEU A 68 -8.96 9.78 -9.66
C LEU A 68 -7.77 9.59 -8.72
N LYS A 69 -7.78 10.21 -7.54
CA LYS A 69 -6.71 10.09 -6.55
C LYS A 69 -6.51 8.64 -6.08
N LEU A 70 -7.61 7.91 -5.85
CA LEU A 70 -7.56 6.49 -5.51
C LEU A 70 -6.98 5.64 -6.67
N LYS A 71 -7.31 5.94 -7.93
CA LYS A 71 -6.71 5.27 -9.10
C LYS A 71 -5.21 5.54 -9.20
N GLU A 72 -4.77 6.76 -8.97
CA GLU A 72 -3.35 7.14 -8.96
C GLU A 72 -2.58 6.41 -7.87
N ILE A 73 -3.09 6.41 -6.65
CA ILE A 73 -2.48 5.71 -5.52
C ILE A 73 -2.44 4.21 -5.79
N LYS A 74 -3.53 3.61 -6.27
CA LYS A 74 -3.55 2.19 -6.68
C LYS A 74 -2.46 1.90 -7.72
N LYS A 75 -2.30 2.76 -8.74
CA LYS A 75 -1.27 2.62 -9.75
C LYS A 75 0.13 2.68 -9.13
N LYS A 76 0.40 3.66 -8.26
CA LYS A 76 1.67 3.76 -7.51
C LYS A 76 1.97 2.48 -6.73
N PHE A 77 0.97 1.88 -6.08
CA PHE A 77 1.13 0.60 -5.36
C PHE A 77 1.50 -0.55 -6.28
N ILE A 78 0.80 -0.68 -7.41
CA ILE A 78 1.03 -1.75 -8.37
C ILE A 78 2.40 -1.60 -9.05
N ASP A 79 2.72 -0.40 -9.51
CA ASP A 79 3.98 -0.12 -10.19
C ASP A 79 5.17 -0.34 -9.25
N ASN A 80 5.08 0.12 -7.99
CA ASN A 80 6.10 -0.11 -6.98
C ASN A 80 6.23 -1.62 -6.65
N TYR A 81 5.13 -2.39 -6.65
CA TYR A 81 5.20 -3.84 -6.51
C TYR A 81 5.97 -4.51 -7.66
N TYR A 82 5.73 -4.11 -8.90
CA TYR A 82 6.43 -4.68 -10.06
C TYR A 82 7.90 -4.27 -10.14
N GLN A 83 8.24 -3.03 -9.79
CA GLN A 83 9.64 -2.59 -9.71
C GLN A 83 10.42 -3.39 -8.67
N ASN A 84 9.89 -3.51 -7.44
CA ASN A 84 10.54 -4.31 -6.40
C ASN A 84 10.65 -5.80 -6.81
N LYS A 85 9.66 -6.37 -7.51
CA LYS A 85 9.74 -7.77 -7.96
C LYS A 85 10.84 -7.99 -9.01
N LEU A 86 11.15 -6.98 -9.83
CA LEU A 86 12.26 -7.03 -10.77
C LEU A 86 13.61 -6.92 -10.05
N ASP A 87 13.69 -6.13 -8.98
CA ASP A 87 14.90 -6.01 -8.16
C ASP A 87 15.20 -7.32 -7.41
N TYR A 88 14.20 -7.94 -6.77
CA TYR A 88 14.36 -9.27 -6.12
C TYR A 88 14.85 -10.37 -7.09
N LYS A 89 14.47 -10.30 -8.37
CA LYS A 89 14.93 -11.27 -9.37
C LYS A 89 16.37 -11.04 -9.83
N LYS A 90 16.85 -9.79 -9.80
CA LYS A 90 18.25 -9.49 -10.13
C LYS A 90 19.18 -9.95 -9.03
N ASP A 91 18.79 -9.77 -7.78
CA ASP A 91 19.58 -10.21 -6.62
C ASP A 91 19.75 -11.75 -6.60
N GLU A 92 18.72 -12.51 -7.01
CA GLU A 92 18.80 -13.98 -7.14
C GLU A 92 19.68 -14.44 -8.33
N GLU A 93 19.83 -13.63 -9.38
CA GLU A 93 20.66 -13.96 -10.55
C GLU A 93 22.15 -13.59 -10.34
N GLU A 94 22.47 -12.61 -9.50
CA GLU A 94 23.86 -12.23 -9.18
C GLU A 94 24.51 -13.13 -8.11
N ASP A 95 23.76 -13.65 -7.15
CA ASP A 95 24.26 -14.59 -6.12
C ASP A 95 24.41 -16.05 -6.62
N GLY A 96 23.99 -16.34 -7.85
CA GLY A 96 24.04 -17.66 -8.49
C GLY A 96 25.29 -17.95 -9.34
N SER A 97 26.24 -17.01 -9.45
CA SER A 97 27.46 -17.17 -10.25
C SER A 97 28.64 -17.69 -9.40
N PHE A 98 28.73 -19.03 -9.25
CA PHE A 98 29.98 -19.72 -8.90
C PHE A 98 30.76 -20.13 -10.16
#